data_AF-A0A1G0ZS33-F1
#
_entry.id   AF-A0A1G0ZS33-F1
#
_cell.length_a   1.000
_cell.length_b   1.000
_cell.length_c   1.000
_cell.angle_alpha   90.00
_cell.angle_beta   90.00
_cell.angle_gamma   90.00
#
_symmetry.space_group_name_H-M   'P 1'
#
loop_
_entity.id
_entity.type
_entity.pdbx_description
1 polymer ?
#
loop_
_entity_poly.entity_id
_entity_poly.type
_entity_poly.pdbx_seq_one_letter_code
_entity_poly.pdbx_strand_id
1 'polypeptide(L)'
;MDTESKNTSSVWKQLGWITVYAIAMGLLEAICVLYLRRLVIPEGIDAHQLGSPIVRFPIELIREACTVMMLVAVAWMAGYNWKTRTAYFFYMFGVWDILYYVGLKWLGNWPSSWLEWDCLFLIPEPWYGPVLAPVLISLYFMLGCCLVLLYEKRSTPLQITLSVVVLQVMSIVVWYWSFVKDTNHIVKHGYTGVHYSWILFAVGLVLGLTSLWLATPARVKEPST
;
A
#
# COMPACT_ATOMS: atom_id res chain seq x y z
N MET A 1 -22.47 28.78 6.74
CA MET A 1 -21.04 28.86 7.08
C MET A 1 -20.66 27.94 8.25
N ASP A 2 -21.49 27.84 9.31
CA ASP A 2 -21.17 27.02 10.50
C ASP A 2 -21.30 25.50 10.34
N THR A 3 -22.13 25.02 9.41
CA THR A 3 -22.29 23.59 9.12
C THR A 3 -21.12 23.03 8.30
N GLU A 4 -20.58 23.80 7.35
CA GLU A 4 -19.39 23.43 6.56
C GLU A 4 -18.11 23.38 7.41
N SER A 5 -17.93 24.32 8.34
CA SER A 5 -16.77 24.35 9.26
C SER A 5 -16.80 23.20 10.27
N LYS A 6 -17.99 22.87 10.82
CA LYS A 6 -18.16 21.69 11.68
C LYS A 6 -17.87 20.39 10.93
N ASN A 7 -18.38 20.27 9.70
CA ASN A 7 -18.19 19.06 8.91
C ASN A 7 -16.71 18.87 8.55
N THR A 8 -16.00 19.92 8.12
CA THR A 8 -14.55 19.89 7.80
C THR A 8 -13.70 19.41 8.98
N SER A 9 -13.94 19.91 10.19
CA SER A 9 -13.23 19.50 11.41
C SER A 9 -13.33 18.00 11.73
N SER A 10 -14.45 17.35 11.39
CA SER A 10 -14.70 15.93 11.68
C SER A 10 -13.81 14.99 10.86
N VAL A 11 -13.55 15.29 9.58
CA VAL A 11 -12.75 14.37 8.73
C VAL A 11 -11.26 14.52 8.98
N TRP A 12 -10.76 15.71 9.29
CA TRP A 12 -9.35 15.83 9.69
C TRP A 12 -9.10 15.09 11.00
N LYS A 13 -10.07 15.09 11.92
CA LYS A 13 -10.03 14.23 13.11
C LYS A 13 -10.07 12.75 12.75
N GLN A 14 -11.00 12.34 11.87
CA GLN A 14 -11.12 10.94 11.44
C GLN A 14 -9.85 10.45 10.71
N LEU A 15 -9.37 11.20 9.72
CA LEU A 15 -8.11 10.93 9.02
C LEU A 15 -6.93 10.92 10.00
N GLY A 16 -6.90 11.82 10.98
CA GLY A 16 -5.89 11.82 12.03
C GLY A 16 -5.86 10.48 12.79
N TRP A 17 -7.00 10.00 13.27
CA TRP A 17 -7.08 8.71 13.97
C TRP A 17 -6.78 7.51 13.08
N ILE A 18 -7.24 7.53 11.83
CA ILE A 18 -6.92 6.51 10.82
C ILE A 18 -5.40 6.47 10.56
N THR A 19 -4.76 7.63 10.49
CA THR A 19 -3.30 7.75 10.31
C THR A 19 -2.57 7.22 11.54
N VAL A 20 -2.99 7.62 12.74
CA VAL A 20 -2.41 7.11 14.00
C VAL A 20 -2.50 5.59 14.08
N TYR A 21 -3.66 5.03 13.73
CA TYR A 21 -3.85 3.58 13.66
C TYR A 21 -2.89 2.93 12.65
N ALA A 22 -2.82 3.45 11.42
CA ALA A 22 -1.94 2.90 10.38
C ALA A 22 -0.45 2.99 10.75
N ILE A 23 -0.02 4.09 11.38
CA ILE A 23 1.35 4.25 11.91
C ILE A 23 1.63 3.18 12.97
N ALA A 24 0.76 3.06 13.98
CA ALA A 24 0.94 2.09 15.04
C ALA A 24 0.96 0.65 14.50
N MET A 25 0.09 0.34 13.54
CA MET A 25 0.04 -0.97 12.91
C MET A 25 1.29 -1.27 12.07
N GLY A 26 1.82 -0.30 11.32
CA GLY A 26 3.04 -0.47 10.52
C GLY A 26 4.27 -0.73 11.41
N LEU A 27 4.37 0.00 12.53
CA LEU A 27 5.43 -0.23 13.51
C LEU A 27 5.30 -1.58 14.21
N LEU A 28 4.08 -1.99 14.59
CA LEU A 28 3.82 -3.30 15.18
C LEU A 28 4.26 -4.42 14.22
N GLU A 29 3.91 -4.29 12.95
CA GLU A 29 4.31 -5.25 11.92
C GLU A 29 5.83 -5.36 11.81
N ALA A 30 6.53 -4.22 11.75
CA ALA A 30 7.98 -4.19 11.68
C ALA A 30 8.63 -4.88 12.88
N ILE A 31 8.08 -4.68 14.09
CA ILE A 31 8.53 -5.35 15.32
C ILE A 31 8.33 -6.87 15.22
N CYS A 32 7.14 -7.32 14.79
CA CYS A 32 6.84 -8.74 14.61
C CYS A 32 7.80 -9.41 13.63
N VAL A 33 8.02 -8.79 12.46
CA VAL A 33 8.94 -9.30 11.44
C VAL A 33 10.38 -9.33 11.95
N LEU A 34 10.82 -8.27 12.64
CA LEU A 34 12.17 -8.20 13.21
C LEU A 34 12.40 -9.29 14.27
N TYR A 35 11.44 -9.52 15.15
CA TYR A 35 11.53 -10.62 16.11
C TYR A 35 11.53 -11.99 15.43
N LEU A 36 10.68 -12.20 14.42
CA LEU A 36 10.68 -13.47 13.70
C LEU A 36 12.02 -13.73 13.02
N ARG A 37 12.60 -12.72 12.35
CA ARG A 37 13.93 -12.82 11.72
C ARG A 37 15.00 -13.18 12.75
N ARG A 38 15.02 -12.53 13.93
CA ARG A 38 15.99 -12.82 15.00
C ARG A 38 15.82 -14.20 15.64
N LEU A 39 14.59 -14.72 15.70
CA LEU A 39 14.33 -16.06 16.28
C LEU A 39 14.66 -17.19 15.31
N VAL A 40 14.53 -16.96 14.01
CA VAL A 40 14.74 -17.99 12.97
C VAL A 40 16.19 -18.04 12.48
N ILE A 41 16.90 -16.92 12.49
CA ILE A 41 18.27 -16.81 11.96
C ILE A 41 19.26 -16.80 13.13
N PRO A 42 20.16 -17.80 13.24
CA PRO A 42 21.21 -17.82 14.26
C PRO A 42 22.09 -16.57 14.22
N GLU A 43 22.55 -16.11 15.38
CA GLU A 43 23.45 -14.96 15.49
C GLU A 43 24.70 -15.16 14.61
N GLY A 44 25.00 -14.19 13.74
CA GLY A 44 26.18 -14.18 12.87
C GLY A 44 25.96 -14.62 11.42
N ILE A 45 24.75 -15.04 11.04
CA ILE A 45 24.39 -15.31 9.65
C ILE A 45 23.65 -14.11 9.05
N ASP A 46 24.17 -13.60 7.94
CA ASP A 46 23.55 -12.49 7.21
C ASP A 46 22.24 -12.97 6.56
N ALA A 47 21.10 -12.47 7.06
CA ALA A 47 19.76 -12.85 6.61
C ALA A 47 19.56 -12.70 5.08
N HIS A 48 20.40 -11.86 4.47
CA HIS A 48 20.41 -11.52 3.06
C HIS A 48 21.07 -12.57 2.16
N GLN A 49 21.99 -13.39 2.69
CA GLN A 49 22.74 -14.38 1.89
C GLN A 49 22.00 -15.70 1.71
N LEU A 50 21.14 -16.07 2.66
CA LEU A 50 20.22 -17.16 2.41
C LEU A 50 19.03 -16.61 1.64
N GLY A 51 19.01 -16.83 0.33
CA GLY A 51 17.75 -16.85 -0.42
C GLY A 51 16.72 -17.61 0.41
N SER A 52 15.75 -16.85 0.94
CA SER A 52 14.86 -17.15 2.06
C SER A 52 14.77 -18.62 2.54
N PRO A 53 15.35 -18.96 3.71
CA PRO A 53 14.91 -20.10 4.52
C PRO A 53 13.59 -19.80 5.27
N ILE A 54 13.08 -18.57 5.17
CA ILE A 54 11.97 -18.02 5.96
C ILE A 54 10.62 -18.30 5.29
N VAL A 55 10.58 -19.10 4.22
CA VAL A 55 9.32 -19.69 3.73
C VAL A 55 8.84 -20.80 4.69
N ARG A 56 8.69 -20.49 5.98
CA ARG A 56 7.87 -21.29 6.91
C ARG A 56 6.41 -20.87 6.70
N PHE A 57 5.83 -21.59 5.74
CA PHE A 57 4.64 -21.32 4.93
C PHE A 57 3.32 -20.82 5.56
N PRO A 58 2.95 -21.09 6.83
CA PRO A 58 1.63 -20.68 7.31
C PRO A 58 1.64 -19.43 8.21
N ILE A 59 2.63 -19.23 9.09
CA ILE A 59 2.55 -18.17 10.12
C ILE A 59 2.67 -16.78 9.49
N GLU A 60 3.67 -16.58 8.63
CA GLU A 60 3.84 -15.31 7.91
C GLU A 60 2.66 -15.01 6.99
N LEU A 61 2.14 -16.04 6.31
CA LEU A 61 0.96 -15.91 5.45
C LEU A 61 -0.29 -15.51 6.24
N ILE A 62 -0.51 -16.13 7.40
CA ILE A 62 -1.62 -15.80 8.31
C ILE A 62 -1.42 -14.38 8.87
N ARG A 63 -0.20 -14.02 9.27
CA ARG A 63 0.13 -12.67 9.77
C ARG A 63 -0.23 -11.61 8.74
N GLU A 64 0.23 -11.75 7.50
CA GLU A 64 -0.10 -10.80 6.42
C GLU A 64 -1.60 -10.74 6.12
N ALA A 65 -2.28 -11.90 6.09
CA ALA A 65 -3.73 -11.95 5.93
C ALA A 65 -4.45 -11.22 7.07
N CYS A 66 -4.00 -11.41 8.33
CA CYS A 66 -4.52 -10.70 9.49
C CYS A 66 -4.31 -9.19 9.36
N THR A 67 -3.12 -8.73 8.95
CA THR A 67 -2.84 -7.31 8.73
C THR A 67 -3.80 -6.71 7.69
N VAL A 68 -3.99 -7.36 6.54
CA VAL A 68 -4.94 -6.89 5.52
C VAL A 68 -6.36 -6.85 6.06
N MET A 69 -6.81 -7.89 6.76
CA MET A 69 -8.15 -7.94 7.35
C MET A 69 -8.37 -6.85 8.39
N MET A 70 -7.37 -6.54 9.20
CA MET A 70 -7.40 -5.43 10.16
C MET A 70 -7.56 -4.08 9.45
N LEU A 71 -6.82 -3.84 8.36
CA LEU A 71 -6.97 -2.63 7.54
C LEU A 71 -8.36 -2.54 6.88
N VAL A 72 -8.86 -3.65 6.33
CA VAL A 72 -10.21 -3.74 5.74
C VAL A 72 -11.28 -3.42 6.78
N ALA A 73 -11.20 -4.01 7.98
CA ALA A 73 -12.17 -3.79 9.05
C ALA A 73 -12.27 -2.29 9.42
N VAL A 74 -11.13 -1.64 9.66
CA VAL A 74 -11.11 -0.20 9.99
C VAL A 74 -11.62 0.65 8.83
N ALA A 75 -11.27 0.31 7.60
CA ALA A 75 -11.74 1.03 6.41
C ALA A 75 -13.27 0.96 6.25
N TRP A 76 -13.87 -0.20 6.53
CA TRP A 76 -15.33 -0.40 6.47
C TRP A 76 -16.08 0.29 7.60
N MET A 77 -15.47 0.41 8.78
CA MET A 77 -16.02 1.20 9.88
C MET A 77 -15.93 2.71 9.60
N ALA A 78 -14.87 3.15 8.91
CA ALA A 78 -14.63 4.57 8.62
C ALA A 78 -15.45 5.11 7.44
N GLY A 79 -15.64 4.30 6.38
CA GLY A 79 -16.29 4.74 5.14
C GLY A 79 -17.81 4.52 5.14
N TYR A 80 -18.56 5.50 4.62
CA TYR A 80 -20.02 5.45 4.52
C TYR A 80 -20.53 4.89 3.18
N ASN A 81 -19.69 4.87 2.15
CA ASN A 81 -19.99 4.29 0.83
C ASN A 81 -18.79 3.49 0.30
N TRP A 82 -18.97 2.73 -0.78
CA TRP A 82 -17.89 1.88 -1.32
C TRP A 82 -16.62 2.68 -1.64
N LYS A 83 -16.75 3.85 -2.27
CA LYS A 83 -15.60 4.69 -2.66
C LYS A 83 -14.79 5.16 -1.46
N THR A 84 -15.45 5.65 -0.42
CA THR A 84 -14.79 6.12 0.81
C THR A 84 -14.17 4.98 1.60
N ARG A 85 -14.81 3.80 1.64
CA ARG A 85 -14.23 2.59 2.24
C ARG A 85 -12.95 2.16 1.51
N THR A 86 -12.99 2.06 0.19
CA THR A 86 -11.81 1.74 -0.63
C THR A 86 -10.71 2.79 -0.47
N ALA A 87 -11.06 4.08 -0.44
CA ALA A 87 -10.08 5.15 -0.24
C ALA A 87 -9.43 5.10 1.15
N TYR A 88 -10.19 4.86 2.22
CA TYR A 88 -9.61 4.69 3.56
C TYR A 88 -8.71 3.47 3.66
N PHE A 89 -9.07 2.35 3.01
CA PHE A 89 -8.22 1.16 2.96
C PHE A 89 -6.87 1.45 2.32
N PHE A 90 -6.85 1.97 1.09
CA PHE A 90 -5.60 2.23 0.38
C PHE A 90 -4.78 3.38 0.99
N TYR A 91 -5.44 4.37 1.59
CA TYR A 91 -4.76 5.39 2.38
C TYR A 91 -4.02 4.77 3.58
N MET A 92 -4.70 3.94 4.38
CA MET A 92 -4.07 3.24 5.50
C MET A 92 -2.98 2.28 5.03
N PHE A 93 -3.21 1.55 3.95
CA PHE A 93 -2.24 0.64 3.37
C PHE A 93 -0.94 1.38 3.03
N GLY A 94 -1.03 2.54 2.37
CA GLY A 94 0.14 3.34 2.04
C GLY A 94 0.88 3.89 3.27
N VAL A 95 0.15 4.34 4.29
CA VAL A 95 0.77 4.78 5.55
C VAL A 95 1.45 3.61 6.26
N TRP A 96 0.74 2.49 6.41
CA TRP A 96 1.25 1.27 7.05
C TRP A 96 2.53 0.77 6.38
N ASP A 97 2.56 0.69 5.05
CA ASP A 97 3.68 0.18 4.27
C ASP A 97 4.94 1.05 4.44
N ILE A 98 4.78 2.38 4.34
CA ILE A 98 5.90 3.31 4.57
C ILE A 98 6.42 3.20 6.01
N LEU A 99 5.52 3.15 6.99
CA LEU A 99 5.91 3.09 8.40
C LEU A 99 6.49 1.73 8.81
N TYR A 100 6.12 0.66 8.11
CA TYR A 100 6.76 -0.64 8.24
C TYR A 100 8.26 -0.53 7.89
N TYR A 101 8.61 0.04 6.73
CA TYR A 101 10.02 0.23 6.36
C TYR A 101 10.76 1.22 7.27
N VAL A 102 10.11 2.30 7.70
CA VAL A 102 10.69 3.23 8.69
C VAL A 102 10.98 2.50 10.01
N GLY A 103 10.06 1.65 10.47
CA GLY A 103 10.23 0.84 11.67
C GLY A 103 11.39 -0.15 11.55
N LEU A 104 11.48 -0.86 10.41
CA LEU A 104 12.61 -1.75 10.12
C LEU A 104 13.95 -1.00 10.11
N LYS A 105 13.96 0.21 9.52
CA LYS A 105 15.18 1.03 9.48
C LYS A 105 15.60 1.49 10.86
N TRP A 106 14.64 1.92 11.66
CA TRP A 106 14.88 2.42 13.01
C TRP A 106 15.34 1.32 13.98
N LEU A 107 14.70 0.15 13.94
CA LEU A 107 14.92 -0.92 14.92
C LEU A 107 15.96 -1.96 14.48
N GLY A 108 16.12 -2.15 13.16
CA GLY A 108 16.97 -3.18 12.56
C GLY A 108 18.07 -2.64 11.64
N ASN A 109 18.18 -1.32 11.46
CA ASN A 109 19.09 -0.65 10.53
C ASN A 109 18.98 -1.11 9.06
N TRP A 110 17.83 -1.67 8.68
CA TRP A 110 17.55 -2.15 7.33
C TRP A 110 16.34 -1.41 6.73
N PRO A 111 16.33 -0.99 5.46
CA PRO A 111 17.30 -1.30 4.41
C PRO A 111 18.56 -0.42 4.47
N SER A 112 19.66 -0.92 3.92
CA SER A 112 20.89 -0.16 3.71
C SER A 112 20.74 0.89 2.60
N SER A 113 19.92 0.58 1.59
CA SER A 113 19.58 1.48 0.49
C SER A 113 18.14 1.29 0.02
N TRP A 114 17.54 2.32 -0.58
CA TRP A 114 16.18 2.23 -1.13
C TRP A 114 16.04 1.24 -2.30
N LEU A 115 17.15 0.84 -2.92
CA LEU A 115 17.18 -0.11 -4.03
C LEU A 115 17.43 -1.56 -3.56
N GLU A 116 17.57 -1.76 -2.25
CA GLU A 116 17.72 -3.08 -1.69
C GLU A 116 16.44 -3.90 -1.87
N TRP A 117 16.60 -5.17 -2.25
CA TRP A 117 15.49 -6.07 -2.52
C TRP A 117 14.84 -6.56 -1.23
N ASP A 118 13.52 -6.71 -1.26
CA ASP A 118 12.74 -7.31 -0.20
C ASP A 118 11.64 -8.21 -0.75
N CYS A 119 11.10 -9.04 0.14
CA CYS A 119 9.85 -9.76 -0.06
C CYS A 119 8.72 -8.89 0.50
N LEU A 120 7.98 -8.25 -0.40
CA LEU A 120 7.02 -7.19 -0.08
C LEU A 120 5.72 -7.73 0.52
N PHE A 121 5.29 -8.88 0.01
CA PHE A 121 4.06 -9.55 0.37
C PHE A 121 4.12 -11.01 -0.09
N LEU A 122 3.41 -11.92 0.56
CA LEU A 122 3.35 -13.35 0.23
C LEU A 122 2.06 -13.76 -0.48
N ILE A 123 1.01 -12.93 -0.41
CA ILE A 123 -0.30 -13.23 -0.99
C ILE A 123 -0.48 -12.54 -2.36
N PRO A 124 -1.01 -13.22 -3.39
CA PRO A 124 -1.30 -14.66 -3.47
C PRO A 124 -0.05 -15.52 -3.72
N GLU A 125 1.00 -14.91 -4.21
CA GLU A 125 2.34 -15.46 -4.42
C GLU A 125 3.35 -14.43 -3.87
N PRO A 126 4.61 -14.76 -3.57
CA PRO A 126 5.59 -13.79 -3.10
C PRO A 126 5.90 -12.67 -4.11
N TRP A 127 5.89 -11.43 -3.64
CA TRP A 127 6.18 -10.21 -4.41
C TRP A 127 7.59 -9.78 -4.07
N TYR A 128 8.46 -9.72 -5.06
CA TYR A 128 9.84 -9.29 -4.85
C TYR A 128 10.12 -7.99 -5.58
N GLY A 129 10.76 -7.06 -4.88
CA GLY A 129 11.14 -5.79 -5.47
C GLY A 129 12.03 -4.96 -4.57
N PRO A 130 12.63 -3.89 -5.10
CA PRO A 130 13.37 -2.92 -4.31
C PRO A 130 12.42 -2.12 -3.42
N VAL A 131 12.82 -1.80 -2.18
CA VAL A 131 12.00 -1.07 -1.20
C VAL A 131 11.40 0.24 -1.76
N LEU A 132 12.09 0.89 -2.69
CA LEU A 132 11.59 2.11 -3.32
C LEU A 132 10.27 1.90 -4.09
N ALA A 133 10.08 0.75 -4.73
CA ALA A 133 8.89 0.48 -5.55
C ALA A 133 7.57 0.49 -4.74
N PRO A 134 7.41 -0.29 -3.65
CA PRO A 134 6.20 -0.22 -2.82
C PRO A 134 6.02 1.15 -2.17
N VAL A 135 7.09 1.82 -1.72
CA VAL A 135 7.02 3.17 -1.14
C VAL A 135 6.42 4.18 -2.13
N LEU A 136 6.82 4.13 -3.40
CA LEU A 136 6.24 5.02 -4.43
C LEU A 136 4.77 4.69 -4.73
N ILE A 137 4.39 3.41 -4.73
CA ILE A 137 2.98 3.01 -4.89
C ILE A 137 2.15 3.45 -3.68
N SER A 138 2.70 3.35 -2.48
CA SER A 138 2.09 3.81 -1.23
C SER A 138 1.85 5.32 -1.24
N LEU A 139 2.81 6.12 -1.73
CA LEU A 139 2.62 7.55 -1.94
C LEU A 139 1.51 7.84 -2.96
N TYR A 140 1.47 7.11 -4.07
CA TYR A 140 0.41 7.21 -5.06
C TYR A 140 -0.98 6.93 -4.45
N PHE A 141 -1.11 5.84 -3.69
CA PHE A 141 -2.35 5.50 -3.00
C PHE A 141 -2.78 6.58 -2.00
N MET A 142 -1.85 7.07 -1.18
CA MET A 142 -2.15 8.13 -0.22
C MET A 142 -2.67 9.39 -0.91
N LEU A 143 -1.99 9.86 -1.97
CA LEU A 143 -2.39 11.06 -2.71
C LEU A 143 -3.74 10.87 -3.40
N GLY A 144 -3.92 9.77 -4.15
CA GLY A 144 -5.16 9.49 -4.86
C GLY A 144 -6.36 9.33 -3.92
N CYS A 145 -6.17 8.64 -2.79
CA CYS A 145 -7.24 8.44 -1.82
C CYS A 145 -7.58 9.70 -1.04
N CYS A 146 -6.59 10.54 -0.68
CA CYS A 146 -6.86 11.86 -0.13
C CYS A 146 -7.72 12.70 -1.08
N LEU A 147 -7.43 12.70 -2.39
CA LEU A 147 -8.26 13.40 -3.38
C LEU A 147 -9.70 12.86 -3.38
N VAL A 148 -9.88 11.54 -3.49
CA VAL A 148 -11.22 10.91 -3.47
C VAL A 148 -12.01 11.31 -2.23
N LEU A 149 -11.41 11.22 -1.04
CA LEU A 149 -12.06 11.56 0.23
C LEU A 149 -12.43 13.05 0.32
N LEU A 150 -11.57 13.94 -0.18
CA LEU A 150 -11.85 15.39 -0.21
C LEU A 150 -13.03 15.73 -1.13
N TYR A 151 -13.12 15.11 -2.31
CA TYR A 151 -14.18 15.37 -3.28
C TYR A 151 -15.52 14.74 -2.88
N GLU A 152 -15.51 13.51 -2.36
CA GLU A 152 -16.72 12.86 -1.82
C GLU A 152 -17.36 13.71 -0.71
N LYS A 153 -16.53 14.34 0.12
CA LYS A 153 -17.01 15.19 1.22
C LYS A 153 -17.57 16.54 0.75
N ARG A 154 -17.04 17.12 -0.33
CA ARG A 154 -17.55 18.38 -0.91
C ARG A 154 -18.90 18.22 -1.62
N SER A 155 -19.54 17.04 -1.50
CA SER A 155 -20.77 16.68 -2.22
C SER A 155 -20.63 16.77 -3.75
N THR A 156 -19.40 16.79 -4.25
CA THR A 156 -19.04 16.76 -5.68
C THR A 156 -18.16 15.53 -5.91
N PRO A 157 -18.72 14.31 -5.74
CA PRO A 157 -17.93 13.08 -5.79
C PRO A 157 -17.23 12.95 -7.14
N LEU A 158 -16.00 12.40 -7.14
CA LEU A 158 -15.31 12.09 -8.38
C LEU A 158 -16.11 11.05 -9.17
N GLN A 159 -16.29 11.32 -10.46
CA GLN A 159 -16.93 10.39 -11.37
C GLN A 159 -15.95 9.28 -11.72
N ILE A 160 -16.23 8.10 -11.18
CA ILE A 160 -15.50 6.88 -11.51
C ILE A 160 -16.13 6.33 -12.80
N THR A 161 -15.64 6.83 -13.94
CA THR A 161 -16.06 6.34 -15.27
C THR A 161 -15.42 4.98 -15.57
N LEU A 162 -15.95 4.26 -16.57
CA LEU A 162 -15.38 2.98 -16.98
C LEU A 162 -13.90 3.11 -17.35
N SER A 163 -13.50 4.20 -18.03
CA SER A 163 -12.11 4.47 -18.39
C SER A 163 -11.21 4.61 -17.16
N VAL A 164 -11.67 5.29 -16.11
CA VAL A 164 -10.95 5.42 -14.84
C VAL A 164 -10.77 4.04 -14.20
N VAL A 165 -11.83 3.23 -14.13
CA VAL A 165 -11.74 1.87 -13.56
C VAL A 165 -10.76 1.01 -14.34
N VAL A 166 -10.87 0.98 -15.67
CA VAL A 166 -10.01 0.17 -16.54
C VAL A 166 -8.55 0.58 -16.38
N LEU A 167 -8.23 1.88 -16.39
CA LEU A 167 -6.85 2.34 -16.23
C LEU A 167 -6.29 2.01 -14.84
N GLN A 168 -7.09 2.13 -13.76
CA GLN A 168 -6.62 1.70 -12.43
C GLN A 168 -6.38 0.20 -12.34
N VAL A 169 -7.27 -0.61 -12.90
CA VAL A 169 -7.10 -2.07 -12.91
C VAL A 169 -5.85 -2.44 -13.71
N MET A 170 -5.63 -1.82 -14.87
CA MET A 170 -4.43 -2.04 -15.67
C MET A 170 -3.15 -1.62 -14.92
N SER A 171 -3.18 -0.49 -14.22
CA SER A 171 -2.06 -0.03 -13.38
C SER A 171 -1.71 -1.07 -12.30
N ILE A 172 -2.72 -1.56 -11.56
CA ILE A 172 -2.55 -2.59 -10.52
C ILE A 172 -2.00 -3.89 -11.12
N VAL A 173 -2.55 -4.36 -12.24
CA VAL A 173 -2.10 -5.60 -12.91
C VAL A 173 -0.64 -5.48 -13.38
N VAL A 174 -0.26 -4.33 -13.95
CA VAL A 174 1.11 -4.08 -14.39
C VAL A 174 2.08 -4.03 -13.20
N TRP A 175 1.71 -3.36 -12.10
CA TRP A 175 2.51 -3.36 -10.88
C TRP A 175 2.64 -4.75 -10.26
N TYR A 176 1.54 -5.49 -10.15
CA TYR A 176 1.57 -6.87 -9.69
C TYR A 176 2.55 -7.71 -10.52
N TRP A 177 2.45 -7.65 -11.86
CA TRP A 177 3.37 -8.37 -12.74
C TRP A 177 4.83 -7.94 -12.58
N SER A 178 5.08 -6.65 -12.31
CA SER A 178 6.43 -6.13 -12.07
C SER A 178 7.13 -6.78 -10.87
N PHE A 179 6.36 -7.24 -9.86
CA PHE A 179 6.87 -7.88 -8.66
C PHE A 179 6.93 -9.41 -8.73
N VAL A 180 6.02 -10.04 -9.49
CA VAL A 180 5.84 -11.51 -9.46
C VAL A 180 6.57 -12.23 -10.60
N LYS A 181 6.85 -11.57 -11.72
CA LYS A 181 7.38 -12.25 -12.92
C LYS A 181 8.68 -13.03 -12.69
N ASP A 182 9.53 -12.58 -11.75
CA ASP A 182 10.82 -13.21 -11.45
C ASP A 182 10.78 -14.09 -10.18
N THR A 183 9.61 -14.25 -9.54
CA THR A 183 9.45 -14.97 -8.26
C THR A 183 10.01 -16.38 -8.30
N ASN A 184 9.69 -17.14 -9.35
CA ASN A 184 10.20 -18.52 -9.51
C ASN A 184 11.72 -18.61 -9.60
N HIS A 185 12.37 -17.59 -10.17
CA HIS A 185 13.83 -17.51 -10.24
C HIS A 185 14.40 -17.13 -8.87
N ILE A 186 13.83 -16.11 -8.23
CA ILE A 186 14.29 -15.57 -6.94
C ILE A 186 14.19 -16.62 -5.84
N VAL A 187 13.12 -17.40 -5.80
CA VAL A 187 12.96 -18.48 -4.81
C VAL A 187 14.02 -19.57 -4.97
N LYS A 188 14.49 -19.84 -6.19
CA LYS A 188 15.46 -20.92 -6.47
C LYS A 188 16.92 -20.48 -6.38
N HIS A 189 17.23 -19.25 -6.80
CA HIS A 189 18.61 -18.77 -6.99
C HIS A 189 18.91 -17.48 -6.21
N GLY A 190 17.97 -17.03 -5.38
CA GLY A 190 18.04 -15.72 -4.72
C GLY A 190 17.97 -14.57 -5.72
N TYR A 191 18.41 -13.39 -5.30
CA TYR A 191 18.37 -12.17 -6.12
C TYR A 191 19.47 -12.10 -7.20
N THR A 192 20.30 -13.13 -7.34
CA THR A 192 21.46 -13.11 -8.23
C THR A 192 21.04 -13.01 -9.70
N GLY A 193 21.61 -12.04 -10.43
CA GLY A 193 21.32 -11.84 -11.86
C GLY A 193 19.93 -11.30 -12.20
N VAL A 194 19.11 -10.95 -11.18
CA VAL A 194 17.77 -10.40 -11.38
C VAL A 194 17.78 -8.88 -11.26
N HIS A 195 17.15 -8.21 -12.23
CA HIS A 195 16.97 -6.76 -12.21
C HIS A 195 15.48 -6.41 -12.18
N TYR A 196 15.10 -5.55 -11.24
CA TYR A 196 13.71 -5.11 -11.12
C TYR A 196 13.30 -4.32 -12.36
N SER A 197 12.11 -4.62 -12.88
CA SER A 197 11.63 -4.03 -14.11
C SER A 197 10.97 -2.67 -13.88
N TRP A 198 11.83 -1.66 -13.70
CA TRP A 198 11.43 -0.26 -13.56
C TRP A 198 10.56 0.26 -14.71
N ILE A 199 10.70 -0.31 -15.91
CA ILE A 199 9.84 0.04 -17.05
C ILE A 199 8.38 -0.37 -16.78
N LEU A 200 8.14 -1.59 -16.30
CA LEU A 200 6.79 -2.03 -15.94
C LEU A 200 6.23 -1.17 -14.81
N PHE A 201 7.05 -0.89 -13.80
CA PHE A 201 6.69 0.02 -12.72
C PHE A 201 6.24 1.41 -13.25
N ALA A 202 7.04 2.01 -14.14
CA ALA A 202 6.78 3.32 -14.71
C ALA A 202 5.51 3.33 -15.57
N VAL A 203 5.27 2.27 -16.37
CA VAL A 203 4.03 2.11 -17.13
C VAL A 203 2.82 2.06 -16.20
N GLY A 204 2.88 1.27 -15.12
CA GLY A 204 1.84 1.21 -14.11
C GLY A 204 1.56 2.58 -13.48
N LEU A 205 2.61 3.33 -13.16
CA LEU A 205 2.48 4.68 -12.59
C LEU A 205 1.84 5.67 -13.56
N VAL A 206 2.26 5.67 -14.83
CA VAL A 206 1.67 6.54 -15.86
C VAL A 206 0.19 6.22 -16.07
N LEU A 207 -0.19 4.95 -16.11
CA LEU A 207 -1.59 4.53 -16.22
C LEU A 207 -2.42 5.02 -15.01
N GLY A 208 -1.90 4.85 -13.79
CA GLY A 208 -2.57 5.30 -12.57
C GLY A 208 -2.73 6.81 -12.51
N LEU A 209 -1.68 7.58 -12.81
CA LEU A 209 -1.72 9.04 -12.84
C LEU A 209 -2.69 9.56 -13.92
N THR A 210 -2.66 8.96 -15.12
CA THR A 210 -3.61 9.28 -16.20
C THR A 210 -5.04 9.00 -15.75
N SER A 211 -5.27 7.90 -15.04
CA SER A 211 -6.58 7.58 -14.50
C SER A 211 -7.07 8.61 -13.48
N LEU A 212 -6.22 9.08 -12.57
CA LEU A 212 -6.58 10.11 -11.60
C LEU A 212 -6.86 11.46 -12.30
N TRP A 213 -6.10 11.78 -13.34
CA TRP A 213 -6.30 12.99 -14.13
C TRP A 213 -7.64 13.00 -14.88
N LEU A 214 -8.06 11.84 -15.41
CA LEU A 214 -9.36 11.68 -16.07
C LEU A 214 -10.55 11.65 -15.11
N ALA A 215 -10.33 11.45 -13.80
CA ALA A 215 -11.39 11.45 -12.81
C ALA A 215 -11.87 12.89 -12.56
N THR A 216 -12.93 13.30 -13.28
CA THR A 216 -13.52 14.64 -13.13
C THR A 216 -14.53 14.69 -11.98
N PRO A 217 -14.66 15.83 -11.29
CA PRO A 217 -15.73 16.04 -10.30
C PRO A 217 -17.10 15.96 -10.97
N ALA A 218 -18.07 15.34 -10.31
CA ALA A 218 -19.45 15.38 -10.79
C ALA A 218 -19.97 16.82 -10.82
N ARG A 219 -20.64 17.22 -11.92
CA ARG A 219 -21.37 18.49 -11.97
C ARG A 219 -22.50 18.45 -10.94
N VAL A 220 -22.60 19.48 -10.11
CA VAL A 220 -23.74 19.70 -9.23
C VAL A 220 -24.97 19.84 -10.13
N LYS A 221 -25.96 18.95 -10.02
CA LYS A 221 -27.26 19.17 -10.64
C LYS A 221 -27.90 20.35 -9.92
N GLU A 222 -28.05 21.49 -10.60
CA GLU A 222 -28.94 22.54 -10.10
C GLU A 222 -30.35 21.95 -9.96
N PRO A 223 -31.07 22.24 -8.85
CA PRO A 223 -32.44 21.78 -8.69
C PRO A 223 -33.27 22.34 -9.85
N SER A 224 -33.93 21.45 -10.58
CA SER A 224 -34.93 21.84 -11.58
C SER A 224 -36.02 22.63 -10.87
N THR A 225 -36.09 23.93 -11.17
CA THR A 225 -37.17 24.85 -10.77
C THR A 225 -38.52 24.41 -11.30
#